data_AF-A0A7G8FN67-F1
#
_entry.id   AF-A0A7G8FN67-F1
#
_cell.length_a   1.000
_cell.length_b   1.000
_cell.length_c   1.000
_cell.angle_alpha   90.00
_cell.angle_beta   90.00
_cell.angle_gamma   90.00
#
_symmetry.space_group_name_H-M   'P 1'
#
loop_
_entity.id
_entity.type
_entity.pdbx_description
1 polymer ?
#
loop_
_entity_poly.entity_id
_entity_poly.type
_entity_poly.pdbx_seq_one_letter_code
_entity_poly.pdbx_strand_id
1 'polypeptide(L)'
;MSLEDLDRFLKLRDSDPDLAKAFGQPMDLERFLGLAAEHGFALSEADVFAAQQREHQARTAAELQQDQAAESRRLRNFIHG
;
A
#
# COMPACT_ATOMS: atom_id res chain seq x y z
N MET A 1 -3.74 16.38 -4.08
CA MET A 1 -4.55 16.34 -2.85
C MET A 1 -5.25 15.01 -2.63
N SER A 2 -5.08 14.04 -3.51
CA SER A 2 -5.95 12.86 -3.63
C SER A 2 -5.39 11.59 -2.98
N LEU A 3 -4.08 11.54 -2.73
CA LEU A 3 -3.45 10.37 -2.11
C LEU A 3 -3.62 10.35 -0.58
N GLU A 4 -3.75 11.52 0.05
CA GLU A 4 -4.10 11.65 1.47
C GLU A 4 -5.56 11.25 1.71
N ASP A 5 -6.47 11.60 0.80
CA ASP A 5 -7.87 11.15 0.83
C ASP A 5 -7.96 9.63 0.69
N LEU A 6 -7.12 9.03 -0.16
CA LEU A 6 -7.07 7.58 -0.31
C LEU A 6 -6.61 6.89 0.99
N ASP A 7 -5.58 7.41 1.66
CA ASP A 7 -5.14 6.90 2.97
C ASP A 7 -6.23 7.05 4.03
N ARG A 8 -6.95 8.17 4.01
CA ARG A 8 -8.06 8.43 4.93
C ARG A 8 -9.24 7.48 4.69
N PHE A 9 -9.57 7.21 3.43
CA PHE A 9 -10.59 6.24 3.04
C PHE A 9 -10.19 4.81 3.43
N LEU A 10 -8.92 4.42 3.22
CA LEU A 10 -8.40 3.12 3.64
C LEU A 10 -8.40 2.94 5.17
N LYS A 11 -8.17 4.02 5.93
CA LYS A 11 -8.34 4.04 7.39
C LYS A 11 -9.80 3.98 7.82
N LEU A 12 -10.71 4.58 7.07
CA LEU A 12 -12.14 4.55 7.38
C LEU A 12 -12.68 3.11 7.40
N ARG A 13 -12.13 2.23 6.54
CA ARG A 13 -12.45 0.79 6.52
C ARG A 13 -12.22 0.10 7.87
N ASP A 14 -11.28 0.59 8.67
CA ASP A 14 -10.99 0.01 9.99
C ASP A 14 -12.09 0.35 11.02
N SER A 15 -12.74 1.50 10.84
CA SER A 15 -13.83 1.98 11.70
C SER A 15 -15.23 1.68 11.16
N ASP A 16 -15.36 1.42 9.86
CA ASP A 16 -16.62 1.14 9.17
C ASP A 16 -16.71 -0.35 8.75
N PRO A 17 -17.55 -1.15 9.43
CA PRO A 17 -17.69 -2.57 9.13
C PRO A 17 -18.37 -2.86 7.78
N ASP A 18 -19.15 -1.94 7.24
CA ASP A 18 -19.77 -2.10 5.91
C ASP A 18 -18.71 -1.94 4.82
N LEU A 19 -17.83 -0.95 4.99
CA LEU A 19 -16.67 -0.78 4.14
C LEU A 19 -15.71 -1.99 4.26
N ALA A 20 -15.45 -2.48 5.47
CA ALA A 20 -14.64 -3.70 5.67
C ALA A 20 -15.21 -4.92 4.93
N LYS A 21 -16.55 -5.11 4.95
CA LYS A 21 -17.22 -6.19 4.20
C LYS A 21 -17.09 -6.00 2.68
N ALA A 22 -17.19 -4.77 2.18
CA ALA A 22 -17.02 -4.47 0.76
C ALA A 22 -15.60 -4.82 0.27
N PHE A 23 -14.58 -4.51 1.08
CA PHE A 23 -13.18 -4.86 0.79
C PHE A 23 -12.85 -6.36 0.99
N GLY A 24 -13.66 -7.10 1.73
CA GLY A 24 -13.48 -8.55 1.92
C GLY A 24 -13.87 -9.38 0.69
N GLN A 25 -14.52 -8.77 -0.30
CA GLN A 25 -14.87 -9.41 -1.57
C GLN A 25 -13.98 -8.84 -2.70
N PRO A 26 -13.71 -9.61 -3.77
CA PRO A 26 -13.08 -9.06 -4.95
C PRO A 26 -13.94 -7.92 -5.49
N MET A 27 -13.38 -6.72 -5.48
CA MET A 27 -14.05 -5.49 -5.84
C MET A 27 -13.30 -4.85 -7.01
N ASP A 28 -14.06 -4.38 -7.99
CA ASP A 28 -13.52 -3.70 -9.16
C ASP A 28 -13.19 -2.24 -8.83
N LEU A 29 -12.27 -1.67 -9.60
CA LEU A 29 -11.79 -0.30 -9.37
C LEU A 29 -12.92 0.72 -9.49
N GLU A 30 -13.81 0.56 -10.46
CA GLU A 30 -14.97 1.44 -10.63
C GLU A 30 -15.87 1.45 -9.39
N ARG A 31 -16.10 0.26 -8.79
CA ARG A 31 -16.94 0.13 -7.60
C ARG A 31 -16.27 0.75 -6.37
N PHE A 32 -14.94 0.61 -6.26
CA PHE A 32 -14.14 1.26 -5.23
C PHE A 32 -14.22 2.79 -5.33
N LEU A 33 -14.05 3.35 -6.54
CA LEU A 33 -14.12 4.79 -6.78
C LEU A 33 -15.53 5.33 -6.50
N GLY A 34 -16.57 4.55 -6.84
CA GLY A 34 -17.94 4.85 -6.47
C GLY A 34 -18.15 4.97 -4.97
N LEU A 35 -17.69 3.97 -4.20
CA LEU A 35 -17.75 4.00 -2.73
C LEU A 35 -17.00 5.20 -2.15
N ALA A 36 -15.81 5.50 -2.65
CA ALA A 36 -15.05 6.66 -2.21
C ALA A 36 -15.82 7.96 -2.45
N ALA A 37 -16.44 8.11 -3.62
CA ALA A 37 -17.26 9.27 -3.97
C ALA A 37 -18.51 9.40 -3.08
N GLU A 38 -19.17 8.29 -2.74
CA GLU A 38 -20.31 8.27 -1.81
C GLU A 38 -19.92 8.73 -0.40
N HIS A 39 -18.70 8.42 0.04
CA HIS A 39 -18.15 8.91 1.30
C HIS A 39 -17.57 10.33 1.22
N GLY A 40 -17.68 11.00 0.06
CA GLY A 40 -17.22 12.38 -0.15
C GLY A 40 -15.73 12.51 -0.49
N PHE A 41 -15.05 11.41 -0.82
CA PHE A 41 -13.66 11.41 -1.26
C PHE A 41 -13.58 11.50 -2.79
N ALA A 42 -12.87 12.50 -3.30
CA ALA A 42 -12.63 12.67 -4.74
C ALA A 42 -11.41 11.84 -5.19
N LEU A 43 -11.53 10.51 -5.11
CA LEU A 43 -10.47 9.60 -5.56
C LEU A 43 -10.55 9.37 -7.06
N SER A 44 -9.40 9.28 -7.70
CA SER A 44 -9.28 8.87 -9.10
C SER A 44 -8.50 7.57 -9.22
N GLU A 45 -8.62 6.92 -10.38
CA GLU A 45 -7.82 5.76 -10.73
C GLU A 45 -6.31 6.02 -10.55
N ALA A 46 -5.83 7.20 -10.94
CA ALA A 46 -4.43 7.60 -10.81
C ALA A 46 -3.93 7.56 -9.35
N ASP A 47 -4.82 7.80 -8.38
CA ASP A 47 -4.47 7.80 -6.95
C ASP A 47 -4.30 6.38 -6.42
N VAL A 48 -5.18 5.47 -6.86
CA VAL A 48 -5.09 4.05 -6.53
C VAL A 48 -3.81 3.46 -7.13
N PHE A 49 -3.50 3.77 -8.38
CA PHE A 49 -2.24 3.38 -9.01
C PHE A 49 -1.02 3.98 -8.31
N ALA A 50 -1.06 5.26 -7.95
CA ALA A 50 0.03 5.91 -7.23
C ALA A 50 0.27 5.29 -5.84
N ALA A 51 -0.79 4.88 -5.13
CA ALA A 51 -0.67 4.17 -3.86
C ALA A 51 -0.10 2.75 -4.03
N GLN A 52 -0.58 1.98 -5.02
CA GLN A 52 0.00 0.67 -5.34
C GLN A 52 1.48 0.79 -5.70
N GLN A 53 1.84 1.76 -6.54
CA GLN A 53 3.22 2.01 -6.94
C GLN A 53 4.11 2.35 -5.75
N ARG A 54 3.57 3.12 -4.79
CA ARG A 54 4.27 3.50 -3.56
C ARG A 54 4.47 2.30 -2.63
N GLU A 55 3.47 1.45 -2.46
CA GLU A 55 3.62 0.19 -1.71
C GLU A 55 4.64 -0.74 -2.35
N HIS A 56 4.61 -0.89 -3.68
CA HIS A 56 5.58 -1.68 -4.41
C HIS A 56 7.01 -1.15 -4.22
N GLN A 57 7.22 0.17 -4.34
CA GLN A 57 8.52 0.80 -4.10
C GLN A 57 8.99 0.63 -2.65
N ALA A 58 8.09 0.74 -1.67
CA ALA A 58 8.40 0.54 -0.27
C ALA A 58 8.84 -0.91 0.03
N ARG A 59 8.17 -1.90 -0.58
CA ARG A 59 8.56 -3.32 -0.47
C ARG A 59 9.93 -3.57 -1.10
N THR A 60 10.16 -3.09 -2.34
CA THR A 60 11.45 -3.27 -3.02
C THR A 60 12.60 -2.63 -2.24
N ALA A 61 12.40 -1.44 -1.65
CA ALA A 61 13.43 -0.80 -0.83
C ALA A 61 13.76 -1.60 0.44
N ALA A 62 12.75 -2.17 1.10
CA ALA A 62 12.96 -3.03 2.28
C ALA A 62 13.68 -4.34 1.93
N GLU A 63 13.37 -4.95 0.79
CA GLU A 63 14.04 -6.15 0.29
C GLU A 63 15.53 -5.88 -0.02
N LEU A 64 15.83 -4.77 -0.71
CA LEU A 64 17.21 -4.36 -1.01
C LEU A 64 18.04 -4.08 0.25
N GLN A 65 17.41 -3.60 1.33
CA GLN A 65 18.09 -3.38 2.61
C GLN A 65 18.38 -4.69 3.35
N GLN A 66 17.46 -5.66 3.30
CA GLN A 66 17.68 -6.99 3.89
C GLN A 66 18.79 -7.76 3.18
N ASP A 67 18.84 -7.69 1.85
CA ASP A 67 19.86 -8.39 1.06
C ASP A 67 21.28 -7.86 1.35
N GLN A 68 21.45 -6.53 1.37
CA GLN A 68 22.72 -5.89 1.74
C GLN A 68 23.16 -6.21 3.19
N ALA A 69 22.21 -6.29 4.13
CA ALA A 69 22.51 -6.65 5.50
C ALA A 69 22.95 -8.11 5.65
N ALA A 70 22.39 -9.02 4.85
CA ALA A 70 22.77 -10.43 4.82
C ALA A 70 24.16 -10.63 4.17
N GLU A 71 24.44 -9.94 3.07
CA GLU A 71 25.71 -10.01 2.35
C GLU A 71 26.87 -9.42 3.15
N SER A 72 26.67 -8.27 3.80
CA SER A 72 27.67 -7.64 4.68
C SER A 72 28.08 -8.54 5.85
N ARG A 73 27.16 -9.35 6.40
CA ARG A 73 27.46 -10.31 7.47
C ARG A 73 28.28 -11.49 6.97
N ARG A 74 27.99 -11.99 5.76
CA ARG A 74 28.77 -13.08 5.14
C ARG A 74 30.20 -12.63 4.84
N LEU A 75 30.37 -11.45 4.28
CA LEU A 75 31.70 -10.91 3.95
C LEU A 75 32.56 -10.73 5.21
N ARG A 76 31.96 -10.28 6.32
CA ARG A 76 32.68 -10.08 7.59
C ARG A 76 33.12 -11.39 8.26
N ASN A 77 32.37 -12.48 8.06
CA ASN A 77 32.77 -13.82 8.52
C ASN A 77 33.85 -14.46 7.63
N PHE A 78 33.94 -14.09 6.36
CA PHE A 78 34.94 -14.63 5.43
C PHE A 78 36.32 -13.98 5.58
N ILE A 79 36.40 -12.69 5.92
CA ILE A 79 37.68 -11.96 6.04
C ILE A 79 38.42 -12.27 7.37
N HIS A 80 37.72 -12.81 8.37
CA HIS A 80 38.29 -13.16 9.67
C HIS A 80 38.45 -14.68 9.92
N GLY A 81 38.28 -15.50 8.88
CA GLY A 81 38.52 -16.95 8.91
C GLY A 81 39.91 -17.32 8.41
#